data_AF-A0A0S8CNP9-F1
#
_entry.id   AF-A0A0S8CNP9-F1
#
_cell.length_a   1.000
_cell.length_b   1.000
_cell.length_c   1.000
_cell.angle_alpha   90.00
_cell.angle_beta   90.00
_cell.angle_gamma   90.00
#
_symmetry.space_group_name_H-M   'P 1'
#
loop_
_entity.id
_entity.type
_entity.pdbx_description
1 polymer ?
#
loop_
_entity_poly.entity_id
_entity_poly.type
_entity_poly.pdbx_seq_one_letter_code
_entity_poly.pdbx_strand_id
1 'polypeptide(L)'
;KGLEVDSGKRMSQVMAEEVAPSLRGQICVLSGPNLAGEIAQGFPAASVIAAQDVALADEARRLVESPKFVVSTSDDVTGVELGGALKNVIALGAGMMDGLGLGDNAKGAYIAWGWSEVVSLGLALGARAGTLYGLAGLGDLITTCASTLSRNHYVGYELAKGRSLSDISASMKYVAEGVAATAAAQRLAKDHGLRLPVIDLIHGVLFEGFPPKRTLSRFSELAASHYCSPG
;
A
#
# COMPACT_ATOMS: atom_id res chain seq x y z
N LYS A 1 1.99 -9.21 2.46
CA LYS A 1 1.51 -7.93 3.05
C LYS A 1 0.02 -7.83 2.78
N GLY A 2 -0.73 -6.94 3.41
CA GLY A 2 -2.15 -6.72 3.06
C GLY A 2 -3.07 -6.48 4.24
N LEU A 3 -4.36 -6.38 3.94
CA LEU A 3 -5.46 -6.27 4.89
C LEU A 3 -6.47 -7.36 4.56
N GLU A 4 -7.05 -7.96 5.60
CA GLU A 4 -8.18 -8.89 5.42
C GLU A 4 -9.40 -8.10 4.96
N VAL A 5 -10.01 -8.52 3.85
CA VAL A 5 -11.05 -7.75 3.15
C VAL A 5 -12.29 -7.54 4.02
N ASP A 6 -12.78 -8.62 4.63
CA ASP A 6 -14.08 -8.61 5.31
C ASP A 6 -14.05 -7.86 6.65
N SER A 7 -12.92 -7.90 7.36
CA SER A 7 -12.76 -7.34 8.70
C SER A 7 -11.95 -6.05 8.74
N GLY A 8 -11.15 -5.77 7.70
CA GLY A 8 -10.16 -4.71 7.71
C GLY A 8 -8.96 -4.99 8.63
N LYS A 9 -8.82 -6.21 9.18
CA LYS A 9 -7.70 -6.57 10.07
C LYS A 9 -6.37 -6.55 9.33
N ARG A 10 -5.35 -6.09 10.06
CA ARG A 10 -3.95 -6.21 9.64
C ARG A 10 -3.48 -7.66 9.78
N MET A 11 -2.44 -8.04 9.04
CA MET A 11 -1.93 -9.41 9.06
C MET A 11 -1.38 -9.82 10.42
N SER A 12 -0.82 -8.87 11.20
CA SER A 12 -0.44 -9.13 12.59
C SER A 12 -1.63 -9.49 13.47
N GLN A 13 -2.80 -8.87 13.26
CA GLN A 13 -4.03 -9.16 14.00
C GLN A 13 -4.61 -10.51 13.61
N VAL A 14 -4.67 -10.80 12.30
CA VAL A 14 -5.08 -12.12 11.79
C VAL A 14 -4.15 -13.20 12.36
N MET A 15 -2.83 -13.01 12.28
CA MET A 15 -1.87 -13.97 12.82
C MET A 15 -2.02 -14.16 14.33
N ALA A 16 -2.31 -13.10 15.10
CA ALA A 16 -2.54 -13.21 16.54
C ALA A 16 -3.77 -14.07 16.91
N GLU A 17 -4.77 -14.15 16.02
CA GLU A 17 -5.95 -14.98 16.20
C GLU A 17 -5.67 -16.47 15.91
N GLU A 18 -4.77 -16.74 14.96
CA GLU A 18 -4.43 -18.10 14.52
C GLU A 18 -3.33 -18.78 15.35
N VAL A 19 -2.48 -18.02 16.04
CA VAL A 19 -1.39 -18.58 16.86
C VAL A 19 -1.78 -18.78 18.33
N ALA A 20 -1.08 -19.70 19.00
CA ALA A 20 -1.23 -19.92 20.44
C ALA A 20 -1.04 -18.61 21.24
N PRO A 21 -1.79 -18.39 22.33
CA PRO A 21 -1.68 -17.15 23.12
C PRO A 21 -0.26 -16.79 23.57
N SER A 22 0.58 -17.79 23.85
CA SER A 22 1.98 -17.62 24.23
C SER A 22 2.87 -17.06 23.11
N LEU A 23 2.43 -17.15 21.85
CA LEU A 23 3.18 -16.67 20.68
C LEU A 23 2.69 -15.31 20.17
N ARG A 24 1.59 -14.77 20.68
CA ARG A 24 1.02 -13.49 20.21
C ARG A 24 1.99 -12.32 20.39
N GLY A 25 2.75 -12.31 21.48
CA GLY A 25 3.80 -11.32 21.73
C GLY A 25 5.02 -11.46 20.82
N GLN A 26 5.15 -12.57 20.10
CA GLN A 26 6.29 -12.90 19.25
C GLN A 26 6.09 -12.49 17.77
N ILE A 27 5.03 -11.74 17.47
CA ILE A 27 4.70 -11.34 16.09
C ILE A 27 5.51 -10.10 15.70
N CYS A 28 6.30 -10.25 14.64
CA CYS A 28 7.00 -9.16 13.96
C CYS A 28 6.40 -8.93 12.57
N VAL A 29 6.49 -7.69 12.09
CA VAL A 29 6.10 -7.30 10.73
C VAL A 29 7.30 -6.69 10.01
N LEU A 30 7.42 -6.92 8.71
CA LEU A 30 8.50 -6.39 7.88
C LEU A 30 7.92 -5.67 6.67
N SER A 31 8.27 -4.39 6.51
CA SER A 31 7.92 -3.60 5.32
C SER A 31 8.99 -2.59 4.97
N GLY A 32 9.03 -2.22 3.69
CA GLY A 32 10.08 -1.41 3.09
C GLY A 32 10.14 -1.62 1.57
N PRO A 33 10.91 -0.79 0.86
CA PRO A 33 11.16 -0.92 -0.58
C PRO A 33 11.93 -2.21 -0.90
N ASN A 34 11.18 -3.30 -0.96
CA ASN A 34 11.73 -4.66 -0.99
C ASN A 34 11.27 -5.40 -2.25
N LEU A 35 11.71 -4.93 -3.42
CA LEU A 35 11.45 -5.65 -4.68
C LEU A 35 12.15 -7.01 -4.62
N ALA A 36 11.38 -8.08 -4.46
CA ALA A 36 11.90 -9.43 -4.21
C ALA A 36 12.89 -9.89 -5.29
N GLY A 37 12.67 -9.51 -6.54
CA GLY A 37 13.58 -9.82 -7.65
C GLY A 37 14.94 -9.14 -7.52
N GLU A 38 15.00 -7.92 -7.00
CA GLU A 38 16.27 -7.20 -6.78
C GLU A 38 17.02 -7.76 -5.57
N ILE A 39 16.30 -8.05 -4.49
CA ILE A 39 16.87 -8.70 -3.30
C ILE A 39 17.45 -10.07 -3.65
N ALA A 40 16.74 -10.87 -4.45
CA ALA A 40 17.23 -12.18 -4.90
C ALA A 40 18.47 -12.08 -5.80
N GLN A 41 18.66 -10.96 -6.50
CA GLN A 41 19.86 -10.66 -7.28
C GLN A 41 21.00 -10.08 -6.42
N GLY A 42 20.78 -9.86 -5.13
CA GLY A 42 21.76 -9.29 -4.22
C GLY A 42 22.03 -7.82 -4.47
N PHE A 43 21.03 -7.05 -4.94
CA PHE A 43 21.09 -5.60 -4.94
C PHE A 43 20.81 -5.02 -3.54
N PRO A 44 21.37 -3.84 -3.21
CA PRO A 44 21.12 -3.20 -1.93
C PRO A 44 19.64 -2.86 -1.71
N ALA A 45 19.11 -3.15 -0.53
CA ALA A 45 17.79 -2.73 -0.11
C ALA A 45 17.76 -2.37 1.38
N ALA A 46 16.76 -1.57 1.76
CA ALA A 46 16.54 -1.14 3.13
C ALA A 46 15.10 -1.43 3.55
N SER A 47 14.90 -1.91 4.78
CA SER A 47 13.59 -2.29 5.30
C SER A 47 13.41 -1.87 6.76
N VAL A 48 12.18 -1.91 7.24
CA VAL A 48 11.81 -1.77 8.64
C VAL A 48 11.22 -3.09 9.13
N ILE A 49 11.65 -3.55 10.31
CA ILE A 49 10.95 -4.54 11.11
C ILE A 49 10.28 -3.82 12.28
N ALA A 50 9.02 -4.15 12.56
CA ALA A 50 8.33 -3.70 13.75
C ALA A 50 7.74 -4.83 14.58
N ALA A 51 7.70 -4.62 15.89
CA ALA A 51 7.01 -5.48 16.85
C ALA A 51 6.52 -4.63 18.03
N GLN A 52 5.58 -5.13 18.82
CA GLN A 52 5.13 -4.41 20.02
C GLN A 52 6.25 -4.24 21.05
N ASP A 53 7.14 -5.23 21.13
CA ASP A 53 8.41 -5.14 21.87
C ASP A 53 9.56 -4.86 20.91
N VAL A 54 10.22 -3.72 21.09
CA VAL A 54 11.36 -3.34 20.24
C VAL A 54 12.56 -4.28 20.38
N ALA A 55 12.71 -4.96 21.52
CA ALA A 55 13.78 -5.94 21.71
C ALA A 55 13.58 -7.17 20.80
N LEU A 56 12.32 -7.61 20.64
CA LEU A 56 11.96 -8.66 19.70
C LEU A 56 12.18 -8.20 18.25
N ALA A 57 11.81 -6.96 17.91
CA ALA A 57 12.08 -6.41 16.58
C ALA A 57 13.59 -6.41 16.26
N ASP A 58 14.43 -6.11 17.25
CA ASP A 58 15.89 -6.12 17.12
C ASP A 58 16.47 -7.54 17.04
N GLU A 59 15.87 -8.52 17.72
CA GLU A 59 16.20 -9.94 17.52
C GLU A 59 15.88 -10.39 16.09
N ALA A 60 14.66 -10.10 15.60
CA ALA A 60 14.27 -10.40 14.23
C ALA A 60 15.15 -9.68 13.20
N ARG A 61 15.55 -8.42 13.46
CA ARG A 61 16.51 -7.67 12.63
C ARG A 61 17.81 -8.44 12.44
N ARG A 62 18.42 -8.91 13.53
CA ARG A 62 19.69 -9.66 13.48
C ARG A 62 19.61 -10.94 12.66
N LEU A 63 18.42 -11.55 12.55
CA LEU A 63 18.21 -12.78 11.79
C LEU A 63 18.11 -12.53 10.28
N VAL A 64 17.69 -11.33 9.85
CA VAL A 64 17.42 -11.04 8.43
C VAL A 64 18.43 -10.07 7.79
N GLU A 65 19.10 -9.25 8.60
CA GLU A 65 20.00 -8.22 8.10
C GLU A 65 21.25 -8.84 7.46
N SER A 66 21.72 -8.20 6.40
CA SER A 66 22.97 -8.57 5.71
C SER A 66 23.68 -7.32 5.20
N PRO A 67 24.94 -7.41 4.74
CA PRO A 67 25.67 -6.25 4.21
C PRO A 67 24.96 -5.50 3.08
N LYS A 68 24.00 -6.13 2.40
CA LYS A 68 23.21 -5.54 1.32
C LYS A 68 21.72 -5.42 1.64
N PHE A 69 21.28 -5.86 2.81
CA PHE A 69 19.89 -5.76 3.24
C PHE A 69 19.86 -5.14 4.63
N VAL A 70 19.81 -3.80 4.68
CA VAL A 70 19.90 -3.03 5.91
C VAL A 70 18.52 -2.90 6.53
N VAL A 71 18.40 -3.17 7.83
CA VAL A 71 17.08 -3.23 8.47
C VAL A 71 17.04 -2.35 9.72
N SER A 72 16.08 -1.42 9.76
CA SER A 72 15.79 -0.61 10.95
C SER A 72 14.67 -1.24 11.79
N THR A 73 14.61 -0.93 13.08
CA THR A 73 13.54 -1.39 13.98
C THR A 73 12.52 -0.30 14.27
N SER A 74 11.30 -0.69 14.63
CA SER A 74 10.23 0.21 15.09
C SER A 74 9.30 -0.51 16.06
N ASP A 75 8.62 0.24 16.91
CA ASP A 75 7.49 -0.23 17.73
C ASP A 75 6.12 0.03 17.07
N ASP A 76 6.09 0.73 15.93
CA ASP A 76 4.85 1.06 15.22
C ASP A 76 4.46 0.01 14.18
N VAL A 77 4.02 -1.14 14.69
CA VAL A 77 3.48 -2.25 13.89
C VAL A 77 2.37 -1.77 12.96
N THR A 78 1.48 -0.90 13.47
CA THR A 78 0.35 -0.35 12.70
C THR A 78 0.83 0.42 11.48
N GLY A 79 1.74 1.39 11.66
CA GLY A 79 2.26 2.19 10.55
C GLY A 79 3.04 1.38 9.53
N VAL A 80 3.86 0.42 9.98
CA VAL A 80 4.65 -0.44 9.07
C VAL A 80 3.73 -1.32 8.21
N GLU A 81 2.69 -1.91 8.80
CA GLU A 81 1.73 -2.72 8.03
C GLU A 81 0.84 -1.88 7.12
N LEU A 82 0.26 -0.78 7.62
CA LEU A 82 -0.65 0.05 6.83
C LEU A 82 0.07 0.73 5.68
N GLY A 83 1.27 1.28 5.92
CA GLY A 83 2.11 1.84 4.84
C GLY A 83 2.40 0.78 3.77
N GLY A 84 2.81 -0.41 4.21
CA GLY A 84 3.09 -1.54 3.34
C GLY A 84 1.86 -2.16 2.66
N ALA A 85 0.66 -2.04 3.19
CA ALA A 85 -0.54 -2.57 2.56
C ALA A 85 -1.15 -1.55 1.58
N LEU A 86 -1.35 -0.33 2.05
CA LEU A 86 -2.13 0.70 1.37
C LEU A 86 -1.37 1.37 0.22
N LYS A 87 -0.03 1.35 0.21
CA LYS A 87 0.73 1.81 -0.98
C LYS A 87 0.34 1.10 -2.27
N ASN A 88 -0.19 -0.12 -2.18
CA ASN A 88 -0.53 -0.93 -3.35
C ASN A 88 -1.76 -0.35 -4.06
N VAL A 89 -2.67 0.26 -3.30
CA VAL A 89 -3.84 0.98 -3.83
C VAL A 89 -3.38 2.15 -4.68
N ILE A 90 -2.38 2.88 -4.20
CA ILE A 90 -1.82 4.02 -4.93
C ILE A 90 -1.03 3.53 -6.15
N ALA A 91 -0.30 2.43 -6.04
CA ALA A 91 0.41 1.84 -7.17
C ALA A 91 -0.52 1.39 -8.31
N LEU A 92 -1.72 0.89 -8.00
CA LEU A 92 -2.75 0.59 -9.00
C LEU A 92 -3.11 1.84 -9.81
N GLY A 93 -3.46 2.94 -9.14
CA GLY A 93 -3.80 4.17 -9.85
C GLY A 93 -2.61 4.77 -10.60
N ALA A 94 -1.41 4.71 -10.04
CA ALA A 94 -0.18 5.13 -10.72
C ALA A 94 0.04 4.34 -12.03
N GLY A 95 -0.22 3.03 -12.01
CA GLY A 95 -0.25 2.19 -13.21
C GLY A 95 -1.32 2.61 -14.22
N MET A 96 -2.52 2.95 -13.75
CA MET A 96 -3.59 3.46 -14.62
C MET A 96 -3.19 4.77 -15.31
N MET A 97 -2.54 5.70 -14.60
CA MET A 97 -2.05 6.96 -15.18
C MET A 97 -1.05 6.70 -16.31
N ASP A 98 -0.13 5.74 -16.12
CA ASP A 98 0.83 5.33 -17.15
C ASP A 98 0.14 4.64 -18.33
N GLY A 99 -0.81 3.75 -18.07
CA GLY A 99 -1.56 3.04 -19.11
C GLY A 99 -2.40 3.97 -19.99
N LEU A 100 -2.91 5.06 -19.40
CA LEU A 100 -3.64 6.13 -20.08
C LEU A 100 -2.72 7.17 -20.76
N GLY A 101 -1.42 7.17 -20.47
CA GLY A 101 -0.44 8.08 -21.07
C GLY A 101 -0.56 9.53 -20.58
N LEU A 102 -0.86 9.75 -19.29
CA LEU A 102 -1.13 11.09 -18.74
C LEU A 102 0.13 11.88 -18.33
N GLY A 103 1.29 11.23 -18.40
CA GLY A 103 2.57 11.82 -18.05
C GLY A 103 2.84 11.89 -16.54
N ASP A 104 4.11 12.14 -16.22
CA ASP A 104 4.62 12.05 -14.85
C ASP A 104 4.05 13.12 -13.91
N ASN A 105 3.63 14.28 -14.43
CA ASN A 105 3.04 15.34 -13.61
C ASN A 105 1.70 14.90 -13.01
N ALA A 106 0.82 14.33 -13.83
CA ALA A 106 -0.48 13.84 -13.36
C ALA A 106 -0.30 12.66 -12.39
N LYS A 107 0.62 11.74 -12.71
CA LYS A 107 0.99 10.63 -11.85
C LYS A 107 1.53 11.11 -10.49
N GLY A 108 2.43 12.09 -10.49
CA GLY A 108 3.01 12.65 -9.27
C GLY A 108 1.96 13.30 -8.37
N ALA A 109 1.06 14.11 -8.93
CA ALA A 109 -0.05 14.70 -8.19
C ALA A 109 -0.97 13.63 -7.59
N TYR A 110 -1.35 12.62 -8.38
CA TYR A 110 -2.15 11.49 -7.91
C TYR A 110 -1.48 10.73 -6.76
N ILE A 111 -0.18 10.42 -6.88
CA ILE A 111 0.56 9.73 -5.82
C ILE A 111 0.56 10.55 -4.54
N ALA A 112 0.79 11.86 -4.63
CA ALA A 112 0.81 12.74 -3.45
C ALA A 112 -0.56 12.81 -2.75
N TRP A 113 -1.63 13.00 -3.51
CA TRP A 113 -3.00 13.04 -3.01
C TRP A 113 -3.43 11.71 -2.39
N GLY A 114 -3.23 10.61 -3.11
CA GLY A 114 -3.52 9.27 -2.62
C GLY A 114 -2.71 8.91 -1.38
N TRP A 115 -1.44 9.31 -1.31
CA TRP A 115 -0.64 9.09 -0.11
C TRP A 115 -1.15 9.89 1.09
N SER A 116 -1.61 11.13 0.88
CA SER A 116 -2.22 11.93 1.94
C SER A 116 -3.48 11.27 2.52
N GLU A 117 -4.28 10.58 1.68
CA GLU A 117 -5.42 9.78 2.14
C GLU A 117 -4.97 8.57 2.97
N VAL A 118 -3.93 7.86 2.52
CA VAL A 118 -3.33 6.75 3.27
C VAL A 118 -2.81 7.21 4.63
N VAL A 119 -2.17 8.38 4.69
CA VAL A 119 -1.74 8.97 5.97
C VAL A 119 -2.93 9.28 6.86
N SER A 120 -3.99 9.89 6.32
CA SER A 120 -5.20 10.21 7.09
C SER A 120 -5.86 8.96 7.66
N LEU A 121 -6.02 7.91 6.85
CA LEU A 121 -6.55 6.62 7.30
C LEU A 121 -5.62 5.94 8.31
N GLY A 122 -4.30 5.98 8.07
CA GLY A 122 -3.32 5.41 8.97
C GLY A 122 -3.36 6.05 10.35
N LEU A 123 -3.43 7.37 10.43
CA LEU A 123 -3.56 8.11 11.69
C LEU A 123 -4.85 7.75 12.43
N ALA A 124 -5.98 7.65 11.72
CA ALA A 124 -7.25 7.24 12.32
C ALA A 124 -7.19 5.81 12.92
N LEU A 125 -6.33 4.95 12.36
CA LEU A 125 -6.10 3.57 12.82
C LEU A 125 -4.95 3.46 13.85
N GLY A 126 -4.33 4.56 14.26
CA GLY A 126 -3.29 4.59 15.27
C GLY A 126 -1.85 4.40 14.77
N ALA A 127 -1.61 4.53 13.46
CA ALA A 127 -0.24 4.63 12.94
C ALA A 127 0.41 5.98 13.29
N ARG A 128 1.75 6.05 13.28
CA ARG A 128 2.47 7.33 13.38
C ARG A 128 2.81 7.87 11.99
N ALA A 129 2.61 9.18 11.81
CA ALA A 129 2.96 9.87 10.56
C ALA A 129 4.43 9.64 10.17
N GLY A 130 5.36 9.67 11.13
CA GLY A 130 6.79 9.44 10.87
C GLY A 130 7.09 8.07 10.24
N THR A 131 6.36 7.02 10.61
CA THR A 131 6.49 5.69 10.01
C THR A 131 6.00 5.68 8.56
N LEU A 132 4.87 6.34 8.29
CA LEU A 132 4.28 6.43 6.96
C LEU A 132 5.14 7.28 6.02
N TYR A 133 5.72 8.38 6.48
CA TYR A 133 6.68 9.17 5.67
C TYR A 133 8.08 8.54 5.61
N GLY A 134 8.32 7.44 6.33
CA GLY A 134 9.58 6.71 6.35
C GLY A 134 9.69 5.60 5.29
N LEU A 135 10.68 4.72 5.46
CA LEU A 135 10.99 3.62 4.53
C LEU A 135 9.81 2.66 4.33
N ALA A 136 9.09 2.30 5.40
CA ALA A 136 8.01 1.31 5.36
C ALA A 136 6.75 1.80 4.63
N GLY A 137 6.59 3.12 4.48
CA GLY A 137 5.47 3.76 3.79
C GLY A 137 5.91 4.43 2.49
N LEU A 138 6.34 5.69 2.57
CA LEU A 138 6.69 6.52 1.42
C LEU A 138 7.85 5.93 0.59
N GLY A 139 8.85 5.34 1.24
CA GLY A 139 9.95 4.67 0.54
C GLY A 139 9.44 3.51 -0.34
N ASP A 140 8.67 2.60 0.25
CA ASP A 140 8.05 1.48 -0.47
C ASP A 140 7.06 1.96 -1.54
N LEU A 141 6.31 3.03 -1.27
CA LEU A 141 5.39 3.66 -2.24
C LEU A 141 6.13 4.10 -3.50
N ILE A 142 7.22 4.87 -3.36
CA ILE A 142 7.98 5.41 -4.49
C ILE A 142 8.49 4.27 -5.36
N THR A 143 9.14 3.27 -4.77
CA THR A 143 9.64 2.09 -5.48
C THR A 143 8.51 1.34 -6.19
N THR A 144 7.37 1.16 -5.51
CA THR A 144 6.22 0.41 -6.04
C THR A 144 5.50 1.16 -7.18
N CYS A 145 5.46 2.49 -7.16
CA CYS A 145 4.82 3.30 -8.20
C CYS A 145 5.73 3.59 -9.41
N ALA A 146 7.04 3.59 -9.21
CA ALA A 146 8.02 3.85 -10.27
C ALA A 146 8.44 2.59 -11.03
N SER A 147 8.36 1.41 -10.42
CA SER A 147 8.87 0.17 -11.02
C SER A 147 7.81 -0.61 -11.78
N THR A 148 8.12 -1.00 -13.02
CA THR A 148 7.31 -1.95 -13.81
C THR A 148 7.36 -3.37 -13.24
N LEU A 149 8.26 -3.66 -12.29
CA LEU A 149 8.29 -4.93 -11.54
C LEU A 149 7.18 -5.01 -10.49
N SER A 150 6.50 -3.88 -10.20
CA SER A 150 5.36 -3.84 -9.30
C SER A 150 4.14 -4.49 -9.95
N ARG A 151 3.68 -5.59 -9.36
CA ARG A 151 2.45 -6.29 -9.76
C ARG A 151 1.21 -5.38 -9.73
N ASN A 152 1.13 -4.48 -8.74
CA ASN A 152 0.00 -3.58 -8.60
C ASN A 152 0.02 -2.48 -9.66
N HIS A 153 1.21 -1.95 -9.96
CA HIS A 153 1.39 -1.04 -11.09
C HIS A 153 0.98 -1.69 -12.40
N TYR A 154 1.46 -2.92 -12.66
CA TYR A 154 1.09 -3.70 -13.84
C TYR A 154 -0.43 -3.89 -13.97
N VAL A 155 -1.12 -4.29 -12.91
CA VAL A 155 -2.58 -4.44 -12.92
C VAL A 155 -3.26 -3.12 -13.30
N GLY A 156 -2.84 -2.01 -12.69
CA GLY A 156 -3.36 -0.69 -13.03
C GLY A 156 -3.16 -0.32 -14.50
N TYR A 157 -1.97 -0.59 -15.02
CA TYR A 157 -1.62 -0.33 -16.42
C TYR A 157 -2.51 -1.12 -17.39
N GLU A 158 -2.67 -2.42 -17.16
CA GLU A 158 -3.48 -3.30 -18.01
C GLU A 158 -4.98 -2.97 -17.93
N LEU A 159 -5.48 -2.60 -16.74
CA LEU A 159 -6.85 -2.09 -16.59
C LEU A 159 -7.04 -0.85 -17.47
N ALA A 160 -6.11 0.10 -17.44
CA ALA A 160 -6.16 1.28 -18.32
C ALA A 160 -6.10 0.95 -19.82
N LYS A 161 -5.52 -0.19 -20.22
CA LYS A 161 -5.56 -0.72 -21.59
C LYS A 161 -6.88 -1.41 -21.93
N GLY A 162 -7.81 -1.55 -20.98
CA GLY A 162 -9.14 -2.09 -21.19
C GLY A 162 -9.25 -3.61 -20.96
N ARG A 163 -8.20 -4.25 -20.43
CA ARG A 163 -8.30 -5.65 -20.02
C ARG A 163 -9.16 -5.78 -18.75
N SER A 164 -9.89 -6.88 -18.63
CA SER A 164 -10.66 -7.16 -17.42
C SER A 164 -9.76 -7.59 -16.27
N LEU A 165 -10.17 -7.31 -15.04
CA LEU A 165 -9.42 -7.73 -13.85
C LEU A 165 -9.27 -9.26 -13.77
N SER A 166 -10.28 -10.01 -14.23
CA SER A 166 -10.23 -11.47 -14.31
C SER A 166 -9.17 -11.96 -15.30
N ASP A 167 -9.08 -11.36 -16.49
CA ASP A 167 -8.08 -11.76 -17.49
C ASP A 167 -6.66 -11.42 -17.04
N ILE A 168 -6.48 -10.27 -16.38
CA ILE A 168 -5.21 -9.86 -15.82
C ILE A 168 -4.80 -10.86 -14.74
N SER A 169 -5.69 -11.14 -13.79
CA SER A 169 -5.43 -12.07 -12.68
C SER A 169 -5.09 -13.49 -13.16
N ALA A 170 -5.79 -13.99 -14.18
CA ALA A 170 -5.52 -15.29 -14.79
C ALA A 170 -4.16 -15.36 -15.50
N SER A 171 -3.65 -14.23 -16.00
CA SER A 171 -2.34 -14.15 -16.65
C SER A 171 -1.15 -14.00 -15.69
N MET A 172 -1.41 -13.76 -14.40
CA MET A 172 -0.38 -13.50 -13.40
C MET A 172 -0.08 -14.73 -12.55
N LYS A 173 1.20 -14.98 -12.29
CA LYS A 173 1.64 -16.06 -11.38
C LYS A 173 1.32 -15.78 -9.91
N TYR A 174 1.20 -14.50 -9.53
CA TYR A 174 1.02 -14.08 -8.14
C TYR A 174 -0.09 -13.05 -8.03
N VAL A 175 -0.82 -13.07 -6.91
CA VAL A 175 -1.91 -12.14 -6.62
C VAL A 175 -1.40 -10.70 -6.47
N ALA A 176 -2.17 -9.74 -6.98
CA ALA A 176 -1.99 -8.31 -6.73
C ALA A 176 -2.73 -7.91 -5.44
N GLU A 177 -1.99 -7.82 -4.34
CA GLU A 177 -2.52 -7.48 -3.01
C GLU A 177 -3.30 -6.15 -2.98
N GLY A 178 -3.02 -5.22 -3.91
CA GLY A 178 -3.67 -3.92 -4.00
C GLY A 178 -5.17 -4.00 -4.23
N VAL A 179 -5.65 -5.02 -4.95
CA VAL A 179 -7.09 -5.21 -5.19
C VAL A 179 -7.83 -5.44 -3.87
N ALA A 180 -7.36 -6.40 -3.08
CA ALA A 180 -7.91 -6.68 -1.75
C ALA A 180 -7.73 -5.49 -0.80
N ALA A 181 -6.56 -4.84 -0.84
CA ALA A 181 -6.27 -3.67 -0.03
C ALA A 181 -7.21 -2.49 -0.34
N THR A 182 -7.63 -2.30 -1.60
CA THR A 182 -8.60 -1.25 -1.96
C THR A 182 -9.96 -1.49 -1.31
N ALA A 183 -10.48 -2.72 -1.36
CA ALA A 183 -11.74 -3.06 -0.72
C ALA A 183 -11.69 -2.84 0.80
N ALA A 184 -10.62 -3.33 1.44
CA ALA A 184 -10.40 -3.13 2.87
C ALA A 184 -10.25 -1.63 3.23
N ALA A 185 -9.51 -0.86 2.45
CA ALA A 185 -9.30 0.57 2.69
C ALA A 185 -10.61 1.37 2.61
N GLN A 186 -11.46 1.09 1.60
CA GLN A 186 -12.74 1.77 1.46
C GLN A 186 -13.70 1.43 2.61
N ARG A 187 -13.71 0.17 3.05
CA ARG A 187 -14.46 -0.25 4.24
C ARG A 187 -13.98 0.48 5.49
N LEU A 188 -12.68 0.48 5.76
CA LEU A 188 -12.09 1.15 6.91
C LEU A 188 -12.35 2.66 6.87
N ALA A 189 -12.32 3.29 5.70
CA ALA A 189 -12.66 4.70 5.52
C ALA A 189 -14.10 4.99 5.97
N LYS A 190 -15.06 4.16 5.53
CA LYS A 190 -16.47 4.26 5.94
C LYS A 190 -16.64 4.09 7.45
N ASP A 191 -16.01 3.07 8.02
CA ASP A 191 -16.08 2.78 9.46
C ASP A 191 -15.55 3.96 10.31
N HIS A 192 -14.61 4.75 9.77
CA HIS A 192 -14.03 5.90 10.46
C HIS A 192 -14.59 7.25 9.97
N GLY A 193 -15.62 7.26 9.13
CA GLY A 193 -16.23 8.49 8.61
C GLY A 193 -15.29 9.35 7.75
N LEU A 194 -14.26 8.75 7.16
CA LEU A 194 -13.28 9.44 6.32
C LEU A 194 -13.76 9.48 4.87
N ARG A 195 -13.59 10.64 4.22
CA ARG A 195 -13.74 10.75 2.77
C ARG A 195 -12.38 10.62 2.11
N LEU A 196 -12.20 9.58 1.30
CA LEU A 196 -10.94 9.26 0.63
C LEU A 196 -11.18 9.16 -0.90
N PRO A 197 -11.34 10.30 -1.61
CA PRO A 197 -11.69 10.35 -3.02
C PRO A 197 -10.80 9.52 -3.96
N VAL A 198 -9.49 9.44 -3.71
CA VAL A 198 -8.56 8.64 -4.50
C VAL A 198 -8.83 7.16 -4.28
N ILE A 199 -8.95 6.72 -3.03
CA ILE A 199 -9.28 5.33 -2.70
C ILE A 199 -10.66 4.95 -3.26
N ASP A 200 -11.66 5.81 -3.14
CA ASP A 200 -13.01 5.62 -3.68
C ASP A 200 -13.00 5.49 -5.22
N LEU A 201 -12.17 6.27 -5.90
CA LEU A 201 -12.00 6.19 -7.35
C LEU A 201 -11.43 4.84 -7.77
N ILE A 202 -10.38 4.35 -7.09
CA ILE A 202 -9.79 3.04 -7.39
C ILE A 202 -10.78 1.91 -7.04
N HIS A 203 -11.52 2.04 -5.94
CA HIS A 203 -12.58 1.11 -5.59
C HIS A 203 -13.64 1.02 -6.70
N GLY A 204 -14.12 2.16 -7.19
CA GLY A 204 -15.11 2.21 -8.26
C GLY A 204 -14.63 1.57 -9.57
N VAL A 205 -13.35 1.73 -9.92
CA VAL A 205 -12.76 1.08 -11.11
C VAL A 205 -12.69 -0.44 -10.94
N LEU A 206 -12.30 -0.92 -9.75
CA LEU A 206 -12.11 -2.35 -9.50
C LEU A 206 -13.43 -3.12 -9.28
N PHE A 207 -14.41 -2.49 -8.63
CA PHE A 207 -15.58 -3.21 -8.10
C PHE A 207 -16.93 -2.68 -8.61
N GLU A 208 -16.99 -1.45 -9.13
CA GLU A 208 -18.26 -0.81 -9.56
C GLU A 208 -18.32 -0.58 -11.08
N GLY A 209 -17.34 -1.11 -11.82
CA GLY A 209 -17.29 -1.03 -13.27
C GLY A 209 -17.02 0.38 -13.81
N PHE A 210 -16.43 1.27 -13.01
CA PHE A 210 -16.05 2.58 -13.53
C PHE A 210 -14.98 2.41 -14.60
N PRO A 211 -15.14 3.02 -15.79
CA PRO A 211 -14.13 2.91 -16.81
C PRO A 211 -12.83 3.55 -16.27
N PRO A 212 -11.65 2.97 -16.50
CA PRO A 212 -10.39 3.54 -16.04
C PRO A 212 -10.18 4.98 -16.52
N LYS A 213 -10.70 5.34 -17.71
CA LYS A 213 -10.71 6.74 -18.20
C LYS A 213 -11.47 7.71 -17.30
N ARG A 214 -12.30 7.25 -16.37
CA ARG A 214 -12.97 8.10 -15.38
C ARG A 214 -11.97 8.80 -14.46
N THR A 215 -10.78 8.23 -14.27
CA THR A 215 -9.68 8.88 -13.52
C THR A 215 -9.33 10.24 -14.12
N LEU A 216 -9.39 10.40 -15.45
CA LEU A 216 -9.22 11.69 -16.15
C LEU A 216 -10.31 12.68 -15.79
N SER A 217 -11.58 12.27 -15.94
CA SER A 217 -12.73 13.16 -15.69
C SER A 217 -12.76 13.70 -14.26
N ARG A 218 -12.25 12.90 -13.31
CA ARG A 218 -12.24 13.24 -11.89
C ARG A 218 -10.93 13.86 -11.43
N PHE A 219 -9.91 13.97 -12.27
CA PHE A 219 -8.61 14.51 -11.85
C PHE A 219 -8.73 15.95 -11.29
N SER A 220 -9.55 16.79 -11.93
CA SER A 220 -9.81 18.15 -11.44
C SER A 220 -10.66 18.17 -10.16
N GLU A 221 -11.57 17.21 -10.00
CA GLU A 221 -12.36 17.04 -8.77
C GLU A 221 -11.48 16.60 -7.60
N LEU A 222 -10.53 15.68 -7.84
CA LEU A 222 -9.52 15.28 -6.86
C LEU A 222 -8.70 16.50 -6.42
N ALA A 223 -8.20 17.29 -7.36
CA ALA A 223 -7.48 18.53 -7.06
C ALA A 223 -8.32 19.45 -6.15
N ALA A 224 -9.58 19.71 -6.50
CA ALA A 224 -10.46 20.54 -5.69
C ALA A 224 -10.66 19.96 -4.29
N SER A 225 -10.83 18.65 -4.13
CA SER A 225 -11.03 18.03 -2.81
C SER A 225 -9.82 18.14 -1.87
N HIS A 226 -8.60 18.12 -2.40
CA HIS A 226 -7.37 18.21 -1.61
C HIS A 226 -6.93 19.64 -1.29
N TYR A 227 -7.32 20.61 -2.12
CA TYR A 227 -6.99 22.03 -1.90
C TYR A 227 -8.17 22.87 -1.37
N CYS A 228 -9.39 22.33 -1.40
CA CYS A 228 -10.58 22.90 -0.77
C CYS A 228 -11.08 21.98 0.34
N SER A 229 -10.39 21.94 1.47
CA SER A 229 -11.04 21.64 2.75
C SER A 229 -11.43 22.97 3.41
N PRO A 230 -12.61 23.09 4.04
CA PRO A 230 -13.03 24.32 4.69
C PRO A 230 -12.05 24.64 5.83
N GLY A 231 -11.61 25.89 5.90
CA GLY A 231 -10.86 26.40 7.05
C GLY A 231 -11.70 26.41 8.33
#